data_AF-A0A0A6PXP0-F1
#
_entry.id   AF-A0A0A6PXP0-F1
#
_cell.length_a   1.000
_cell.length_b   1.000
_cell.length_c   1.000
_cell.angle_alpha   90.00
_cell.angle_beta   90.00
_cell.angle_gamma   90.00
#
_symmetry.space_group_name_H-M   'P 1'
#
loop_
_entity.id
_entity.type
_entity.pdbx_description
1 polymer ?
#
loop_
_entity_poly.entity_id
_entity_poly.type
_entity_poly.pdbx_seq_one_letter_code
_entity_poly.pdbx_strand_id
1 'polypeptide(L)'
;MEIFIYKTYEQWYKDKPYEVLEGSICQMENGLIAADTYIDNKNYRQVFSPTCNFAVVYKLEYGFFGVLKEINIYHNSESWRKSKPEISFSGEVCERECSDNYFVFINEDGYKQYLSLNGIYSVVYER
;
A
#
# COMPACT_ATOMS: atom_id res chain seq x y z
N MET A 1 11.13 2.91 -12.18
CA MET A 1 11.02 3.48 -10.82
C MET A 1 11.42 2.43 -9.80
N GLU A 2 11.86 2.83 -8.61
CA GLU A 2 12.05 1.89 -7.50
C GLU A 2 10.70 1.51 -6.88
N ILE A 3 10.51 0.21 -6.65
CA ILE A 3 9.33 -0.39 -6.05
C ILE A 3 9.78 -1.15 -4.81
N PHE A 4 9.29 -0.72 -3.66
CA PHE A 4 9.63 -1.28 -2.35
C PHE A 4 8.59 -2.31 -1.94
N ILE A 5 9.03 -3.53 -1.67
CA ILE A 5 8.17 -4.65 -1.27
C ILE A 5 8.37 -4.93 0.22
N TYR A 6 7.28 -4.94 0.97
CA TYR A 6 7.25 -5.27 2.39
C TYR A 6 6.45 -6.55 2.59
N LYS A 7 7.03 -7.57 3.24
CA LYS A 7 6.32 -8.84 3.52
C LYS A 7 5.45 -8.78 4.76
N THR A 8 5.80 -7.91 5.71
CA THR A 8 5.12 -7.84 7.00
C THR A 8 4.79 -6.42 7.40
N TYR A 9 3.79 -6.28 8.26
CA TYR A 9 3.46 -5.02 8.92
C TYR A 9 4.67 -4.38 9.60
N GLU A 10 5.48 -5.17 10.33
CA GLU A 10 6.64 -4.63 11.07
C GLU A 10 7.72 -4.09 10.13
N GLN A 11 7.96 -4.77 8.99
CA GLN A 11 8.88 -4.29 7.97
C GLN A 11 8.41 -2.96 7.39
N TRP A 12 7.13 -2.85 7.06
CA TRP A 12 6.54 -1.62 6.54
C TRP A 12 6.57 -0.48 7.57
N TYR A 13 6.16 -0.75 8.81
CA TYR A 13 6.14 0.23 9.89
C TYR A 13 7.53 0.78 10.24
N LYS A 14 8.57 -0.04 10.11
CA LYS A 14 9.97 0.35 10.37
C LYS A 14 10.71 0.84 9.11
N ASP A 15 10.03 0.95 7.98
CA ASP A 15 10.60 1.31 6.68
C ASP A 15 11.82 0.44 6.31
N LYS A 16 11.66 -0.88 6.43
CA LYS A 16 12.66 -1.90 6.10
C LYS A 16 12.15 -2.80 4.99
N PRO A 17 12.30 -2.40 3.70
CA PRO A 17 11.82 -3.19 2.59
C PRO A 17 12.51 -4.56 2.59
N TYR A 18 11.72 -5.59 2.29
CA TYR A 18 12.25 -6.93 2.07
C TYR A 18 13.01 -7.00 0.75
N GLU A 19 12.51 -6.30 -0.27
CA GLU A 19 13.07 -6.26 -1.61
C GLU A 19 12.80 -4.90 -2.26
N VAL A 20 13.72 -4.47 -3.12
CA VAL A 20 13.59 -3.28 -3.96
C VAL A 20 13.71 -3.72 -5.41
N LEU A 21 12.69 -3.46 -6.20
CA LEU A 21 12.61 -3.80 -7.62
C LEU A 21 12.73 -2.53 -8.47
N GLU A 22 13.32 -2.64 -9.65
CA GLU A 22 13.25 -1.59 -10.68
C GLU A 22 12.22 -1.97 -11.74
N GLY A 23 11.22 -1.11 -11.95
CA GLY A 23 10.18 -1.37 -12.95
C GLY A 23 9.08 -0.33 -13.03
N SER A 24 7.93 -0.76 -13.54
CA SER A 24 6.68 0.02 -13.55
C SER A 24 5.56 -0.77 -12.88
N ILE A 25 4.72 -0.07 -12.12
CA ILE A 25 3.54 -0.65 -11.47
C ILE A 25 2.36 -0.65 -12.43
N CYS A 26 1.57 -1.73 -12.41
CA CYS A 26 0.33 -1.87 -13.16
C CYS A 26 -0.75 -2.43 -12.24
N GLN A 27 -1.85 -1.69 -12.11
CA GLN A 27 -3.06 -2.23 -11.49
C GLN A 27 -3.84 -3.05 -12.52
N MET A 28 -4.24 -4.25 -12.16
CA MET A 28 -5.04 -5.13 -12.99
C MET A 28 -6.53 -4.90 -12.75
N GLU A 29 -7.39 -5.25 -13.72
CA GLU A 29 -8.84 -5.03 -13.66
C GLU A 29 -9.53 -5.70 -12.46
N ASN A 30 -8.92 -6.74 -11.88
CA ASN A 30 -9.41 -7.45 -10.70
C ASN A 30 -8.88 -6.88 -9.37
N GLY A 31 -8.26 -5.70 -9.38
CA GLY A 31 -7.69 -5.07 -8.19
C GLY A 31 -6.39 -5.70 -7.68
N LEU A 32 -5.80 -6.64 -8.43
CA LEU A 32 -4.44 -7.12 -8.18
C LEU A 32 -3.42 -6.06 -8.60
N ILE A 33 -2.30 -6.03 -7.88
CA ILE A 33 -1.17 -5.18 -8.20
C ILE A 33 -0.05 -6.01 -8.82
N ALA A 34 0.51 -5.50 -9.91
CA ALA A 34 1.62 -6.11 -10.60
C ALA A 34 2.76 -5.11 -10.84
N ALA A 35 3.98 -5.63 -10.99
CA ALA A 35 5.13 -4.88 -11.48
C ALA A 35 5.66 -5.53 -12.76
N ASP A 36 5.90 -4.70 -13.76
CA ASP A 36 6.65 -5.09 -14.96
C ASP A 36 8.12 -4.72 -14.74
N THR A 37 8.99 -5.73 -14.74
CA THR A 37 10.44 -5.64 -14.49
C THR A 37 11.22 -6.17 -15.69
N TYR A 38 12.41 -5.61 -15.95
CA TYR A 38 13.30 -6.07 -17.03
C TYR A 38 14.55 -6.72 -16.45
N ILE A 39 14.70 -8.03 -16.64
CA ILE A 39 15.79 -8.83 -16.07
C ILE A 39 16.33 -9.75 -17.17
N ASP A 40 17.65 -9.85 -17.32
CA ASP A 40 18.32 -10.74 -18.28
C ASP A 40 17.77 -10.65 -19.72
N ASN A 41 17.56 -9.41 -20.18
CA ASN A 41 16.97 -9.09 -21.48
C ASN A 41 15.54 -9.62 -21.73
N LYS A 42 14.77 -9.83 -20.65
CA LYS A 42 13.38 -10.27 -20.71
C LYS A 42 12.50 -9.39 -19.84
N ASN A 43 11.27 -9.16 -20.31
CA ASN A 43 10.23 -8.51 -19.52
C ASN A 43 9.48 -9.57 -18.72
N TYR A 44 9.34 -9.33 -17.42
CA TYR A 44 8.55 -10.17 -16.52
C TYR A 44 7.46 -9.33 -15.88
N ARG A 45 6.24 -9.88 -15.84
CA ARG A 45 5.15 -9.37 -15.01
C ARG A 45 5.08 -10.17 -13.72
N GLN A 46 5.27 -9.48 -12.61
CA GLN A 46 5.19 -10.04 -11.27
C GLN A 46 3.88 -9.58 -10.62
N VAL A 47 2.99 -10.50 -10.29
CA VAL A 47 1.73 -10.19 -9.60
C VAL A 47 1.92 -10.43 -8.11
N PHE A 48 1.62 -9.44 -7.27
CA PHE A 48 1.85 -9.54 -5.84
C PHE A 48 0.63 -10.10 -5.11
N SER A 49 0.87 -11.09 -4.25
CA SER A 49 -0.15 -11.61 -3.36
C SER A 49 -0.26 -10.75 -2.09
N PRO A 50 -1.44 -10.26 -1.70
CA PRO A 50 -1.66 -9.53 -0.46
C PRO A 50 -1.48 -10.40 0.79
N THR A 51 -1.57 -11.73 0.66
CA THR A 51 -1.35 -12.65 1.79
C THR A 51 0.12 -12.87 2.10
N CYS A 52 1.01 -12.69 1.11
CA CYS A 52 2.45 -12.87 1.25
C CYS A 52 3.22 -11.54 1.30
N ASN A 53 2.63 -10.46 0.81
CA ASN A 53 3.21 -9.12 0.78
C ASN A 53 2.25 -8.16 1.47
N PHE A 54 2.73 -7.53 2.53
CA PHE A 54 1.97 -6.57 3.31
C PHE A 54 1.84 -5.22 2.60
N ALA A 55 2.89 -4.74 1.93
CA ALA A 55 2.80 -3.49 1.19
C ALA A 55 3.65 -3.50 -0.07
N VAL A 56 3.16 -2.84 -1.13
CA VAL A 56 3.91 -2.48 -2.33
C VAL A 56 3.91 -0.96 -2.43
N VAL A 57 5.08 -0.34 -2.42
CA VAL A 57 5.25 1.11 -2.30
C VAL A 57 6.14 1.64 -3.40
N TYR A 58 5.81 2.82 -3.95
CA TYR A 58 6.67 3.52 -4.91
C TYR A 58 6.44 5.02 -4.88
N LYS A 59 7.45 5.79 -5.32
CA LYS A 59 7.38 7.25 -5.35
C LYS A 59 6.70 7.73 -6.64
N LEU A 60 5.72 8.62 -6.51
CA LEU A 60 5.11 9.29 -7.65
C LEU A 60 6.01 10.43 -8.14
N GLU A 61 6.16 10.55 -9.46
CA GLU A 61 6.97 11.63 -10.08
C GLU A 61 6.37 13.01 -9.82
N TYR A 62 5.05 13.08 -9.72
CA TYR A 62 4.31 14.32 -9.61
C TYR A 62 4.01 14.74 -8.15
N GLY A 63 4.22 13.85 -7.17
CA GLY A 63 3.93 14.10 -5.75
C GLY A 63 2.45 13.99 -5.37
N PHE A 64 2.06 14.67 -4.30
CA PHE A 64 0.72 14.65 -3.69
C PHE A 64 -0.20 15.71 -4.31
N PHE A 65 -1.46 15.36 -4.63
CA PHE A 65 -2.42 16.27 -5.30
C PHE A 65 -3.77 16.43 -4.61
N GLY A 66 -4.09 15.60 -3.62
CA GLY A 66 -5.41 15.54 -3.02
C GLY A 66 -5.59 16.33 -1.73
N VAL A 67 -6.67 16.01 -1.02
CA VAL A 67 -6.93 16.47 0.35
C VAL A 67 -6.38 15.43 1.31
N LEU A 68 -5.54 15.85 2.24
CA LEU A 68 -5.02 14.96 3.28
C LEU A 68 -6.15 14.58 4.22
N LYS A 69 -6.27 13.28 4.44
CA LYS A 69 -7.21 12.67 5.39
C LYS A 69 -6.41 11.96 6.46
N GLU A 70 -6.87 12.06 7.70
CA GLU A 70 -6.40 11.17 8.75
C GLU A 70 -6.89 9.75 8.45
N ILE A 71 -5.95 8.83 8.29
CA ILE A 71 -6.17 7.42 8.02
C ILE A 71 -5.77 6.65 9.27
N ASN A 72 -6.72 5.88 9.78
CA ASN A 72 -6.61 5.12 11.01
C ASN A 72 -6.71 3.62 10.72
N ILE A 73 -5.70 2.86 11.10
CA ILE A 73 -5.66 1.39 10.94
C ILE A 73 -6.00 0.75 12.27
N TYR A 74 -6.96 -0.18 12.23
CA TYR A 74 -7.37 -1.01 13.33
C TYR A 74 -7.13 -2.48 13.02
N HIS A 75 -6.41 -3.19 13.89
CA HIS A 75 -6.16 -4.64 13.75
C HIS A 75 -7.29 -5.49 14.36
N ASN A 76 -8.12 -4.92 15.24
CA ASN A 76 -9.20 -5.64 15.87
C ASN A 76 -10.40 -4.74 16.22
N SER A 77 -11.55 -5.37 16.45
CA SER A 77 -12.80 -4.66 16.74
C SER A 77 -12.83 -3.93 18.09
N GLU A 78 -12.00 -4.33 19.06
CA GLU A 78 -11.92 -3.68 20.36
C GLU A 78 -11.22 -2.32 20.26
N SER A 79 -10.10 -2.27 19.54
CA SER A 79 -9.38 -1.04 19.21
C SER A 79 -10.28 -0.05 18.48
N TRP A 80 -11.06 -0.54 17.49
CA TRP A 80 -12.05 0.29 16.79
C TRP A 80 -13.12 0.86 17.73
N ARG A 81 -13.76 0.02 18.55
CA ARG A 81 -14.81 0.46 19.48
C ARG A 81 -14.33 1.49 20.51
N LYS A 82 -13.04 1.47 20.84
CA LYS A 82 -12.39 2.41 21.76
C LYS A 82 -11.82 3.64 21.05
N SER A 83 -11.91 3.72 19.72
CA SER A 83 -11.24 4.74 18.89
C SER A 83 -9.76 4.87 19.22
N LYS A 84 -9.08 3.73 19.42
CA LYS A 84 -7.64 3.63 19.68
C LYS A 84 -6.97 2.89 18.54
N PRO A 85 -6.65 3.58 17.43
CA PRO A 85 -6.01 2.96 16.28
C PRO A 85 -4.61 2.44 16.65
N GLU A 86 -4.19 1.34 16.03
CA GLU A 86 -2.80 0.88 16.12
C GLU A 86 -1.86 1.81 15.35
N ILE A 87 -2.34 2.42 14.27
CA ILE A 87 -1.62 3.40 13.47
C ILE A 87 -2.57 4.53 13.05
N SER A 88 -2.07 5.75 13.13
CA SER A 88 -2.68 6.96 12.55
C SER A 88 -1.64 7.67 11.69
N PHE A 89 -2.01 8.04 10.46
CA PHE A 89 -1.20 8.90 9.59
C PHE A 89 -2.09 9.73 8.66
N SER A 90 -1.51 10.72 8.01
CA SER A 90 -2.17 11.53 6.99
C SER A 90 -1.85 11.01 5.59
N GLY A 91 -2.84 11.02 4.71
CA GLY A 91 -2.64 10.70 3.30
C GLY A 91 -3.87 10.98 2.44
N GLU A 92 -3.70 10.89 1.12
CA GLU A 92 -4.79 10.92 0.14
C GLU A 92 -5.22 9.48 -0.13
N VAL A 93 -6.50 9.19 0.07
CA VAL A 93 -7.06 7.87 -0.20
C VAL A 93 -7.42 7.74 -1.68
N CYS A 94 -6.86 6.75 -2.36
CA CYS A 94 -7.14 6.45 -3.76
C CYS A 94 -8.32 5.46 -3.85
N GLU A 95 -9.53 5.85 -3.43
CA GLU A 95 -10.70 4.95 -3.31
C GLU A 95 -10.98 4.11 -4.57
N ARG A 96 -10.74 4.67 -5.76
CA ARG A 96 -10.95 4.00 -7.05
C ARG A 96 -9.97 2.87 -7.33
N GLU A 97 -8.86 2.83 -6.61
CA GLU A 97 -7.80 1.83 -6.76
C GLU A 97 -7.81 0.80 -5.63
N CYS A 98 -8.58 1.03 -4.57
CA CYS A 98 -8.83 0.06 -3.52
C CYS A 98 -9.56 -1.18 -4.07
N SER A 99 -9.31 -2.32 -3.44
CA SER A 99 -9.96 -3.59 -3.74
C SER A 99 -10.27 -4.35 -2.45
N ASP A 100 -10.90 -5.53 -2.57
CA ASP A 100 -11.23 -6.37 -1.40
C ASP A 100 -9.99 -6.78 -0.58
N ASN A 101 -8.79 -6.71 -1.17
CA ASN A 101 -7.55 -7.12 -0.51
C ASN A 101 -6.54 -5.99 -0.30
N TYR A 102 -6.73 -4.83 -0.93
CA TYR A 102 -5.79 -3.72 -0.86
C TYR A 102 -6.48 -2.40 -0.54
N PHE A 103 -5.89 -1.67 0.41
CA PHE A 103 -6.16 -0.27 0.65
C PHE A 103 -5.06 0.57 -0.01
N VAL A 104 -5.47 1.54 -0.85
CA VAL A 104 -4.52 2.33 -1.64
C VAL A 104 -4.56 3.79 -1.21
N PHE A 105 -3.39 4.33 -0.90
CA PHE A 105 -3.25 5.75 -0.51
C PHE A 105 -1.90 6.31 -0.94
N ILE A 106 -1.79 7.64 -0.91
CA ILE A 106 -0.55 8.39 -1.11
C ILE A 106 -0.24 9.12 0.19
N ASN A 107 0.95 8.90 0.76
CA ASN A 107 1.36 9.62 1.96
C ASN A 107 1.80 11.06 1.64
N GLU A 108 2.07 11.85 2.68
CA GLU A 108 2.50 13.26 2.55
C GLU A 108 3.80 13.43 1.75
N ASP A 109 4.65 12.41 1.73
CA ASP A 109 5.92 12.40 0.99
C ASP A 109 5.77 12.00 -0.51
N GLY A 110 4.54 11.76 -0.97
CA GLY A 110 4.25 11.39 -2.35
C GLY A 110 4.53 9.93 -2.70
N TYR A 111 4.67 9.06 -1.69
CA TYR A 111 4.76 7.62 -1.89
C TYR A 111 3.35 7.02 -1.95
N LYS A 112 3.07 6.36 -3.07
CA LYS A 112 1.86 5.58 -3.24
C LYS A 112 2.05 4.19 -2.68
N GLN A 113 1.05 3.73 -1.94
CA GLN A 113 1.12 2.51 -1.15
C GLN A 113 -0.09 1.64 -1.43
N TYR A 114 0.17 0.39 -1.80
CA TYR A 114 -0.81 -0.68 -1.87
C TYR A 114 -0.67 -1.51 -0.61
N LEU A 115 -1.47 -1.19 0.40
CA LEU A 115 -1.44 -1.82 1.72
C LEU A 115 -2.39 -3.01 1.74
N SER A 116 -1.88 -4.19 2.05
CA SER A 116 -2.69 -5.40 2.20
C SER A 116 -3.65 -5.24 3.38
N LEU A 117 -4.90 -5.64 3.16
CA LEU A 117 -5.92 -5.74 4.20
C LEU A 117 -5.85 -7.06 4.97
N ASN A 118 -4.92 -7.96 4.62
CA ASN A 118 -4.77 -9.24 5.31
C ASN A 118 -4.32 -9.03 6.77
N GLY A 119 -5.15 -9.49 7.72
CA GLY A 119 -4.91 -9.29 9.15
C GLY A 119 -5.25 -7.89 9.68
N ILE A 120 -5.83 -7.02 8.85
CA ILE A 120 -6.37 -5.73 9.26
C ILE A 120 -7.88 -5.87 9.46
N TYR A 121 -8.40 -5.37 10.58
CA TYR A 121 -9.84 -5.37 10.85
C TYR A 121 -10.56 -4.24 10.11
N SER A 122 -10.03 -3.02 10.16
CA SER A 122 -10.61 -1.89 9.44
C SER A 122 -9.59 -0.77 9.21
N VAL A 123 -9.68 -0.11 8.06
CA VAL A 123 -9.05 1.18 7.79
C VAL A 123 -10.13 2.24 7.72
N VAL A 124 -9.97 3.35 8.45
CA VAL A 124 -10.99 4.40 8.61
C VAL A 124 -10.41 5.76 8.27
N TYR A 125 -11.16 6.56 7.53
CA TYR A 125 -10.84 7.94 7.17
C TYR A 125 -12.13 8.74 6.98
N GLU A 126 -12.05 10.07 7.11
CA GLU A 126 -13.20 10.96 6.93
C GLU A 126 -13.56 11.12 5.44
N ARG A 127 -14.86 11.16 5.11
CA ARG A 127 -15.34 11.27 3.72
C ARG A 127 -15.74 12.69 3.35
#